data_AF-A0A522DA50-F1
#
_entry.id   AF-A0A522DA50-F1
#
_cell.length_a   1.000
_cell.length_b   1.000
_cell.length_c   1.000
_cell.angle_alpha   90.00
_cell.angle_beta   90.00
_cell.angle_gamma   90.00
#
_symmetry.space_group_name_H-M   'P 1'
#
loop_
_entity.id
_entity.type
_entity.pdbx_description
1 polymer ?
#
loop_
_entity_poly.entity_id
_entity_poly.type
_entity_poly.pdbx_seq_one_letter_code
_entity_poly.pdbx_strand_id
1 'polypeptide(L)'
;MSTRIKIIGVVAGLALIFGGYLYFKYFFTYEQKNIFQRKLENITGQNLTITVFGLDGKIIKRWTNVAKITSGKDEHSLTYTFFYTKDNKYVQIPNSVWYLAEEE
;
A
#
# COMPACT_ATOMS: atom_id res chain seq x y z
N MET A 1 -12.30 39.39 20.88
CA MET A 1 -12.21 39.01 19.45
C MET A 1 -13.59 39.15 18.83
N SER A 2 -13.75 40.02 17.83
CA SER A 2 -15.08 40.39 17.31
C SER A 2 -15.80 39.18 16.68
N THR A 3 -17.11 39.06 16.88
CA THR A 3 -17.94 37.95 16.37
C THR A 3 -17.80 37.77 14.86
N ARG A 4 -17.55 38.87 14.13
CA ARG A 4 -17.32 38.88 12.67
C ARG A 4 -16.04 38.13 12.27
N ILE A 5 -14.97 38.25 13.07
CA ILE A 5 -13.69 37.57 12.81
C ILE A 5 -13.83 36.06 13.02
N LYS A 6 -14.62 35.64 14.02
CA LYS A 6 -14.91 34.21 14.24
C LYS A 6 -15.68 33.60 13.07
N ILE A 7 -16.68 34.30 12.55
CA ILE A 7 -17.48 33.83 11.40
C ILE A 7 -16.61 33.70 10.15
N ILE A 8 -15.76 34.70 9.86
CA ILE A 8 -14.83 34.66 8.73
C ILE A 8 -13.86 33.48 8.87
N GLY A 9 -13.33 33.23 10.08
CA GLY A 9 -12.44 32.10 10.33
C GLY A 9 -13.12 30.75 10.11
N VAL A 10 -14.37 30.59 10.55
CA VAL A 10 -15.15 29.36 10.35
C VAL A 10 -15.46 29.14 8.86
N VAL A 11 -15.88 30.20 8.14
CA VAL A 11 -16.17 30.11 6.70
C VAL A 11 -14.91 29.80 5.90
N ALA A 12 -13.77 30.41 6.23
CA ALA A 12 -12.49 30.10 5.61
C ALA A 12 -12.03 28.67 5.89
N GLY A 13 -12.22 28.18 7.12
CA GLY A 13 -11.93 26.78 7.48
C GLY A 13 -12.78 25.79 6.70
N LEU A 14 -14.08 26.03 6.59
CA LEU A 14 -14.99 25.18 5.80
C LEU A 14 -14.64 25.22 4.31
N ALA A 15 -14.27 26.39 3.77
CA ALA A 15 -13.84 26.53 2.39
C ALA A 15 -12.55 25.75 2.11
N LEU A 16 -11.59 25.72 3.04
CA LEU A 16 -10.38 24.91 2.92
C LEU A 16 -10.66 23.42 2.97
N ILE A 17 -11.54 22.96 3.87
CA ILE A 17 -11.94 21.55 3.95
C ILE A 17 -12.64 21.12 2.65
N PHE A 18 -13.57 21.93 2.17
CA PHE A 18 -14.31 21.65 0.95
C PHE A 18 -13.43 21.71 -0.31
N GLY A 19 -12.55 22.71 -0.39
CA GLY A 19 -11.57 22.84 -1.47
C GLY A 19 -10.58 21.67 -1.50
N GLY A 20 -10.09 21.25 -0.33
CA GLY A 20 -9.28 20.05 -0.19
C GLY A 20 -10.02 18.80 -0.67
N TYR A 21 -11.27 18.61 -0.25
CA TYR A 21 -12.10 17.49 -0.69
C TYR A 21 -12.29 17.45 -2.21
N LEU A 22 -12.60 18.58 -2.85
CA LEU A 22 -12.73 18.66 -4.31
C LEU A 22 -11.40 18.37 -5.01
N TYR A 23 -10.29 18.90 -4.49
CA TYR A 23 -8.96 18.63 -5.03
C TYR A 23 -8.65 17.12 -5.00
N PHE A 24 -8.85 16.46 -3.86
CA PHE A 24 -8.68 15.01 -3.74
C PHE A 24 -9.69 14.19 -4.55
N LYS A 25 -10.87 14.74 -4.86
CA LYS A 25 -11.86 14.03 -5.68
C LYS A 25 -11.54 14.07 -7.16
N TYR A 26 -11.12 15.23 -7.68
CA TYR A 26 -10.96 15.47 -9.12
C TYR A 26 -9.53 15.32 -9.62
N PHE A 27 -8.52 15.68 -8.82
CA PHE A 27 -7.11 15.63 -9.25
C PHE A 27 -6.39 14.37 -8.81
N PHE A 28 -6.95 13.62 -7.84
CA PHE A 28 -6.37 12.38 -7.37
C PHE A 28 -6.75 11.25 -8.33
N THR A 29 -5.85 11.00 -9.29
CA THR A 29 -6.01 9.95 -10.29
C THR A 29 -6.08 8.57 -9.64
N TYR A 30 -6.66 7.58 -10.34
CA TYR A 30 -6.73 6.20 -9.83
C TYR A 30 -5.36 5.65 -9.44
N GLU A 31 -4.32 6.00 -10.19
CA GLU A 31 -2.93 5.65 -9.86
C GLU A 31 -2.48 6.26 -8.54
N GLN A 32 -2.73 7.55 -8.33
CA GLN A 32 -2.37 8.24 -7.08
C GLN A 32 -3.14 7.69 -5.88
N LYS A 33 -4.43 7.36 -6.04
CA LYS A 33 -5.24 6.67 -5.02
C LYS A 33 -4.60 5.35 -4.62
N ASN A 34 -4.23 4.55 -5.61
CA ASN A 34 -3.66 3.23 -5.39
C ASN A 34 -2.27 3.32 -4.74
N ILE A 35 -1.43 4.29 -5.14
CA ILE A 35 -0.14 4.55 -4.49
C ILE A 35 -0.32 5.01 -3.05
N PHE A 36 -1.26 5.92 -2.80
CA PHE A 36 -1.52 6.45 -1.46
C PHE A 36 -2.07 5.38 -0.52
N GLN A 37 -3.03 4.58 -0.99
CA GLN A 37 -3.55 3.44 -0.24
C GLN A 37 -2.44 2.44 0.08
N ARG A 38 -1.58 2.09 -0.91
CA ARG A 38 -0.42 1.22 -0.69
C ARG A 38 0.56 1.79 0.33
N LYS A 39 0.81 3.10 0.32
CA LYS A 39 1.67 3.75 1.33
C LYS A 39 1.06 3.69 2.73
N LEU A 40 -0.25 3.89 2.85
CA LEU A 40 -0.97 3.72 4.10
C LEU A 40 -0.89 2.28 4.60
N GLU A 41 -1.19 1.31 3.73
CA GLU A 41 -1.06 -0.12 4.02
C GLU A 41 0.37 -0.48 4.41
N ASN A 42 1.41 0.12 3.83
CA ASN A 42 2.80 -0.10 4.25
C ASN A 42 3.13 0.39 5.66
N ILE A 43 2.41 1.40 6.15
CA ILE A 43 2.63 1.98 7.50
C ILE A 43 1.75 1.28 8.54
N THR A 44 0.52 0.91 8.18
CA THR A 44 -0.46 0.29 9.09
C THR A 44 -0.56 -1.22 8.95
N GLY A 45 0.15 -1.81 7.98
CA GLY A 45 0.09 -3.24 7.66
C GLY A 45 0.86 -4.11 8.64
N GLN A 46 0.82 -5.42 8.38
CA GLN A 46 1.47 -6.42 9.21
C GLN A 46 3.00 -6.38 9.01
N ASN A 47 3.78 -6.85 9.99
CA ASN A 47 5.22 -7.04 9.81
C ASN A 47 5.49 -8.47 9.35
N LEU A 48 5.21 -8.77 8.08
CA LEU A 48 5.46 -10.11 7.53
C LEU A 48 6.92 -10.25 7.08
N THR A 49 7.49 -11.41 7.37
CA THR A 49 8.77 -11.85 6.83
C THR A 49 8.52 -12.97 5.81
N ILE A 50 8.92 -12.71 4.56
CA ILE A 50 8.82 -13.65 3.45
C ILE A 50 10.19 -14.26 3.20
N THR A 51 10.29 -15.58 3.34
CA THR A 51 11.50 -16.33 3.00
C THR A 51 11.21 -17.21 1.79
N VAL A 52 11.99 -17.04 0.73
CA VAL A 52 11.95 -17.84 -0.49
C VAL A 52 13.03 -18.91 -0.45
N PHE A 53 12.63 -20.14 -0.73
CA PHE A 53 13.48 -21.32 -0.72
C PHE A 53 13.75 -21.83 -2.13
N GLY A 54 14.97 -22.31 -2.35
CA GLY A 54 15.36 -23.05 -3.54
C GLY A 54 14.90 -24.49 -3.50
N LEU A 55 15.00 -25.17 -4.65
CA LEU A 55 14.68 -26.59 -4.77
C LEU A 55 15.59 -27.47 -3.89
N ASP A 56 16.76 -26.96 -3.50
CA ASP A 56 17.71 -27.57 -2.57
C ASP A 56 17.41 -27.26 -1.10
N GLY A 57 16.29 -26.60 -0.80
CA GLY A 57 15.87 -26.22 0.56
C GLY A 57 16.66 -25.05 1.16
N LYS A 58 17.59 -24.45 0.41
CA LYS A 58 18.35 -23.30 0.88
C LYS A 58 17.56 -22.02 0.72
N ILE A 59 17.79 -21.07 1.62
CA ILE A 59 17.21 -19.74 1.53
C ILE A 59 17.86 -19.01 0.36
N ILE A 60 17.08 -18.68 -0.66
CA ILE A 60 17.54 -17.86 -1.80
C ILE A 60 17.44 -16.39 -1.44
N LYS A 61 16.33 -15.99 -0.82
CA LYS A 61 16.06 -14.59 -0.51
C LYS A 61 15.07 -14.43 0.63
N ARG A 62 15.23 -13.37 1.40
CA ARG A 62 14.33 -12.99 2.48
C ARG A 62 13.97 -11.52 2.37
N TRP A 63 12.70 -11.22 2.61
CA TRP A 63 12.19 -9.87 2.78
C TRP A 63 11.52 -9.77 4.14
N THR A 64 11.79 -8.69 4.85
CA THR A 64 11.21 -8.38 6.17
C THR A 64 10.36 -7.12 6.04
N ASN A 65 9.46 -6.87 7.00
CA ASN A 65 8.56 -5.70 6.95
C ASN A 65 7.74 -5.63 5.66
N VAL A 66 7.20 -6.78 5.25
CA VAL A 66 6.22 -6.83 4.17
C VAL A 66 4.84 -6.60 4.76
N ALA A 67 4.18 -5.54 4.31
CA ALA A 67 2.90 -5.12 4.86
C ALA A 67 1.74 -6.06 4.55
N LYS A 68 1.77 -6.65 3.34
CA LYS A 68 0.71 -7.48 2.81
C LYS A 68 1.20 -8.31 1.64
N ILE A 69 0.70 -9.54 1.56
CA ILE A 69 0.87 -10.45 0.44
C ILE A 69 -0.45 -10.54 -0.32
N THR A 70 -0.39 -10.41 -1.64
CA THR A 70 -1.57 -10.49 -2.51
C THR A 70 -1.34 -11.55 -3.58
N SER A 71 -2.39 -12.30 -3.89
CA SER A 71 -2.37 -13.28 -4.98
C SER A 71 -3.19 -12.76 -6.15
N GLY A 72 -2.59 -12.72 -7.33
CA GLY A 72 -3.24 -12.43 -8.60
C GLY A 72 -3.50 -13.71 -9.39
N LYS A 73 -4.43 -13.62 -10.35
CA LYS A 73 -4.63 -14.64 -11.39
C LYS A 73 -4.37 -13.97 -12.72
N ASP A 74 -3.46 -14.52 -13.50
CA ASP A 74 -3.19 -14.05 -14.86
C ASP A 74 -4.26 -14.56 -15.84
N GLU A 75 -4.31 -13.97 -17.03
CA GLU A 75 -5.27 -14.28 -18.11
C GLU A 75 -5.22 -15.78 -18.50
N HIS A 76 -4.05 -16.41 -18.36
CA HIS A 76 -3.81 -17.84 -18.58
C HIS A 76 -4.09 -18.73 -17.36
N SER A 77 -4.79 -18.23 -16.34
CA SER A 77 -5.10 -18.94 -15.09
C SER A 77 -3.89 -19.35 -14.23
N LEU A 78 -2.70 -18.84 -14.53
CA LEU A 78 -1.54 -18.94 -13.65
C LEU A 78 -1.76 -17.99 -12.47
N THR A 79 -1.89 -18.55 -11.26
CA THR A 79 -1.85 -17.73 -10.06
C THR A 79 -0.42 -17.26 -9.82
N TYR A 80 -0.26 -16.09 -9.24
CA TYR A 80 1.03 -15.58 -8.81
C TYR A 80 0.85 -14.83 -7.52
N THR A 81 1.87 -14.84 -6.69
CA THR A 81 1.88 -14.05 -5.46
C THR A 81 2.77 -12.84 -5.66
N PHE A 82 2.33 -11.68 -5.22
CA PHE A 82 3.12 -10.47 -5.23
C PHE A 82 2.95 -9.69 -3.92
N PHE A 83 3.94 -8.87 -3.63
CA PHE A 83 3.94 -7.99 -2.48
C PHE A 83 4.78 -6.75 -2.77
N TYR A 84 4.63 -5.75 -1.91
CA TYR A 84 5.48 -4.57 -1.92
C TYR A 84 6.43 -4.62 -0.74
N THR A 85 7.70 -4.32 -1.01
CA THR A 85 8.69 -4.13 0.05
C THR A 85 8.45 -2.82 0.78
N LYS A 86 9.08 -2.64 1.95
CA LYS A 86 9.08 -1.37 2.71
C LYS A 86 9.44 -0.15 1.86
N ASP A 87 10.34 -0.33 0.90
CA ASP A 87 10.77 0.72 -0.04
C ASP A 87 9.77 0.95 -1.19
N ASN A 88 8.56 0.40 -1.10
CA ASN A 88 7.52 0.45 -2.12
C ASN A 88 7.92 -0.18 -3.47
N LYS A 89 8.89 -1.11 -3.47
CA LYS A 89 9.27 -1.87 -4.67
C LYS A 89 8.36 -3.08 -4.82
N TYR A 90 7.85 -3.28 -6.03
CA TYR A 90 7.06 -4.45 -6.41
C TYR A 90 7.93 -5.69 -6.52
N VAL A 91 7.49 -6.78 -5.90
CA VAL A 91 8.11 -8.10 -6.01
C VAL A 91 7.02 -9.11 -6.35
N GLN A 92 7.27 -9.93 -7.36
CA GLN A 92 6.40 -11.03 -7.75
C GLN A 92 7.16 -12.34 -7.57
N ILE A 93 6.52 -13.27 -6.88
CA ILE A 93 6.98 -14.64 -6.71
C ILE A 93 6.15 -15.53 -7.67
N PRO A 94 6.81 -16.22 -8.61
CA PRO A 94 6.13 -17.21 -9.42
C PRO A 94 5.74 -18.43 -8.57
N ASN A 95 4.60 -19.06 -8.87
CA ASN A 95 4.12 -20.23 -8.15
C ASN A 95 5.05 -21.45 -8.17
N SER A 96 6.04 -21.47 -9.06
CA SER A 96 7.06 -22.52 -9.10
C SER A 96 8.04 -22.48 -7.92
N VAL A 97 7.97 -21.44 -7.08
CA VAL A 97 8.91 -21.21 -5.99
C VAL A 97 8.18 -21.32 -4.65
N TRP A 98 8.79 -22.07 -3.72
CA TRP A 98 8.28 -22.21 -2.36
C TRP A 98 8.65 -20.99 -1.52
N TYR A 99 7.66 -20.40 -0.85
CA TYR A 99 7.87 -19.32 0.09
C TYR A 99 7.12 -19.57 1.40
N LEU A 100 7.68 -19.07 2.49
CA LEU A 100 7.04 -19.03 3.81
C LEU A 100 6.83 -17.56 4.18
N ALA A 101 5.63 -17.22 4.64
CA ALA A 101 5.27 -15.91 5.13
C ALA A 101 4.90 -16.03 6.61
N GLU A 102 5.67 -15.40 7.48
CA GLU A 102 5.48 -15.43 8.93
C GLU A 102 5.25 -14.01 9.43
N GLU A 103 4.32 -13.84 10.37
CA GLU A 103 4.20 -12.60 11.15
C GLU A 103 5.32 -12.58 12.20
N GLU A 104 6.09 -11.48 12.24
CA GLU A 104 7.04 -11.19 13.33
C GLU A 104 6.38 -10.49 14.52
#